data_AF-A0A1H7C2Q0-F1
#
_entry.id   AF-A0A1H7C2Q0-F1
#
_cell.length_a   1.000
_cell.length_b   1.000
_cell.length_c   1.000
_cell.angle_alpha   90.00
_cell.angle_beta   90.00
_cell.angle_gamma   90.00
#
_symmetry.space_group_name_H-M   'P 1'
#
loop_
_entity.id
_entity.type
_entity.pdbx_description
1 polymer ?
#
loop_
_entity_poly.entity_id
_entity_poly.type
_entity_poly.pdbx_seq_one_letter_code
_entity_poly.pdbx_strand_id
1 'polypeptide(L)'
;MSPLKLLALLTLALSPVAAAQSLSLVVNGQVAPAPAIVVKGQTYVPLSALKALGIPSSLSGTTLTLGTGAAPATSPGGANQRTSLEGCLGDTLFNGVWRMTVKSVKPISRYNGQQRGYAVGVEWKNGSAATADALNTGVKSLQLLLQDGSTLDSENSQSLLYRKLAQGAGGLFTLEYYADSAQSTRLTPADKLLVEIDPAVLRNTGVKAAYSTSTPSFRVRLNCSR
;
A
#
# COMPACT_ATOMS: atom_id res chain seq x y z
N MET A 1 -25.20 -76.21 18.06
CA MET A 1 -23.87 -76.08 18.71
C MET A 1 -22.95 -75.48 17.66
N SER A 2 -22.40 -74.28 17.69
CA SER A 2 -22.33 -73.15 18.62
C SER A 2 -22.09 -71.87 17.78
N PRO A 3 -22.42 -70.67 18.29
CA PRO A 3 -22.19 -69.39 17.61
C PRO A 3 -20.82 -68.81 18.01
N LEU A 4 -20.13 -68.12 17.10
CA LEU A 4 -18.94 -67.34 17.45
C LEU A 4 -19.07 -65.88 16.98
N LYS A 5 -19.12 -65.00 17.99
CA LYS A 5 -19.10 -63.55 17.95
C LYS A 5 -17.70 -63.04 17.65
N LEU A 6 -17.59 -61.80 17.13
CA LEU A 6 -16.55 -60.75 17.33
C LEU A 6 -16.32 -59.99 15.99
N LEU A 7 -16.07 -58.69 15.91
CA LEU A 7 -16.03 -57.57 16.85
C LEU A 7 -16.03 -56.32 15.95
N ALA A 8 -16.91 -55.34 16.17
CA ALA A 8 -16.88 -54.07 15.44
C ALA A 8 -15.87 -53.12 16.13
N LEU A 9 -14.80 -52.75 15.44
CA LEU A 9 -13.80 -51.80 15.92
C LEU A 9 -14.26 -50.37 15.60
N LEU A 10 -14.67 -49.62 16.63
CA LEU A 10 -15.02 -48.20 16.52
C LEU A 10 -13.76 -47.35 16.75
N THR A 11 -13.10 -46.89 15.69
CA THR A 11 -11.97 -45.96 15.78
C THR A 11 -12.47 -44.52 15.93
N LEU A 12 -12.51 -44.02 17.16
CA LEU A 12 -12.66 -42.60 17.44
C LEU A 12 -11.38 -41.85 17.02
N ALA A 13 -11.46 -41.06 15.95
CA ALA A 13 -10.42 -40.12 15.57
C ALA A 13 -10.41 -38.93 16.54
N LEU A 14 -9.41 -38.87 17.44
CA LEU A 14 -9.11 -37.66 18.21
C LEU A 14 -8.28 -36.71 17.33
N SER A 15 -8.91 -35.66 16.82
CA SER A 15 -8.19 -34.53 16.22
C SER A 15 -7.45 -33.75 17.32
N PRO A 16 -6.15 -33.44 17.18
CA PRO A 16 -5.44 -32.63 18.16
C PRO A 16 -5.96 -31.19 18.10
N VAL A 17 -6.65 -30.77 19.16
CA VAL A 17 -6.95 -29.35 19.39
C VAL A 17 -5.64 -28.67 19.75
N ALA A 18 -5.14 -27.80 18.87
CA ALA A 18 -3.99 -26.96 19.20
C ALA A 18 -4.36 -26.04 20.38
N ALA A 19 -3.84 -26.37 21.57
CA ALA A 19 -4.09 -25.60 22.78
C ALA A 19 -3.44 -24.22 22.65
N ALA A 20 -4.24 -23.16 22.77
CA ALA A 20 -3.71 -21.80 22.91
C ALA A 20 -2.91 -21.72 24.20
N GLN A 21 -1.64 -21.30 24.13
CA GLN A 21 -0.80 -21.12 25.31
C GLN A 21 -1.09 -19.76 25.93
N SER A 22 -1.42 -19.74 27.23
CA SER A 22 -1.63 -18.50 27.98
C SER A 22 -0.33 -18.01 28.63
N LEU A 23 -0.07 -16.71 28.55
CA LEU A 23 1.10 -16.03 29.11
C LEU A 23 0.68 -15.01 30.17
N SER A 24 1.41 -14.97 31.28
CA SER A 24 1.28 -13.86 32.24
C SER A 24 1.62 -12.55 31.55
N LEU A 25 0.78 -11.53 31.74
CA LEU A 25 0.93 -10.22 31.13
C LEU A 25 1.18 -9.20 32.22
N VAL A 26 2.18 -8.34 32.05
CA VAL A 26 2.50 -7.24 32.97
C VAL A 26 2.37 -5.92 32.21
N VAL A 27 1.57 -4.99 32.74
CA VAL A 27 1.32 -3.67 32.16
C VAL A 27 1.62 -2.62 33.21
N ASN A 28 2.48 -1.65 32.89
CA ASN A 28 2.94 -0.61 33.83
C ASN A 28 3.46 -1.18 35.18
N GLY A 29 4.17 -2.31 35.13
CA GLY A 29 4.72 -2.97 36.32
C GLY A 29 3.71 -3.72 37.19
N GLN A 30 2.43 -3.76 36.80
CA GLN A 30 1.39 -4.54 37.48
C GLN A 30 0.98 -5.74 36.63
N VAL A 31 0.73 -6.89 37.26
CA VAL A 31 0.20 -8.07 36.57
C VAL A 31 -1.21 -7.75 36.08
N ALA A 32 -1.42 -7.85 34.77
CA ALA A 32 -2.71 -7.64 34.15
C ALA A 32 -3.63 -8.84 34.46
N PRO A 33 -4.91 -8.59 34.74
CA PRO A 33 -5.85 -9.65 35.12
C PRO A 33 -6.20 -10.58 33.95
N ALA A 34 -6.09 -10.08 32.72
CA ALA A 34 -6.26 -10.86 31.51
C ALA A 34 -4.88 -11.28 30.96
N PRO A 35 -4.63 -12.58 30.73
CA PRO A 35 -3.38 -13.06 30.17
C PRO A 35 -3.27 -12.67 28.69
N ALA A 36 -2.04 -12.66 28.18
CA ALA A 36 -1.81 -12.73 26.75
C ALA A 36 -1.97 -14.19 26.29
N ILE A 37 -2.30 -14.43 25.02
CA ILE A 37 -2.42 -15.78 24.47
C ILE A 37 -1.56 -15.94 23.23
N VAL A 38 -1.07 -17.15 22.96
CA VAL A 38 -0.35 -17.48 21.73
C VAL A 38 -1.24 -18.37 20.88
N VAL A 39 -1.56 -17.92 19.67
CA VAL A 39 -2.33 -18.67 18.67
C VAL A 39 -1.52 -18.74 17.39
N LYS A 40 -1.22 -19.96 16.92
CA LYS A 40 -0.41 -20.21 15.71
C LYS A 40 0.95 -19.47 15.71
N GLY A 41 1.60 -19.37 16.87
CA GLY A 41 2.91 -18.70 17.02
C GLY A 41 2.84 -17.18 17.14
N GLN A 42 1.66 -16.58 17.07
CA GLN A 42 1.45 -15.14 17.27
C GLN A 42 0.93 -14.86 18.69
N THR A 43 1.52 -13.88 19.38
CA THR A 43 1.05 -13.42 20.69
C THR A 43 -0.04 -12.36 20.53
N TYR A 44 -1.15 -12.55 21.24
CA TYR A 44 -2.29 -11.65 21.30
C TYR A 44 -2.40 -11.10 22.72
N VAL A 45 -2.57 -9.78 22.82
CA VAL A 45 -2.77 -9.09 24.09
C VAL A 45 -4.22 -8.60 24.20
N PRO A 46 -4.82 -8.60 25.40
CA PRO A 46 -6.18 -8.12 25.60
C PRO A 46 -6.27 -6.60 25.40
N LEU A 47 -7.42 -6.12 24.89
CA LEU A 47 -7.67 -4.69 24.67
C LEU A 47 -7.57 -3.87 25.96
N SER A 48 -7.89 -4.47 27.10
CA SER A 48 -7.73 -3.83 28.41
C SER A 48 -6.27 -3.45 28.71
N ALA A 49 -5.31 -4.27 28.27
CA ALA A 49 -3.90 -3.96 28.40
C ALA A 49 -3.49 -2.78 27.51
N LEU A 50 -3.98 -2.73 26.27
CA LEU A 50 -3.75 -1.60 25.37
C LEU A 50 -4.33 -0.30 25.93
N LYS A 51 -5.53 -0.35 26.50
CA LYS A 51 -6.17 0.78 27.18
C LYS A 51 -5.36 1.25 28.39
N ALA A 52 -4.81 0.34 29.19
CA ALA A 52 -3.95 0.68 30.32
C ALA A 52 -2.61 1.32 29.90
N LEU A 53 -2.17 1.10 28.66
CA LEU A 53 -1.02 1.78 28.05
C LEU A 53 -1.38 3.12 27.38
N GLY A 54 -2.64 3.57 27.48
CA GLY A 54 -3.09 4.81 26.86
C GLY A 54 -3.29 4.72 25.34
N ILE A 55 -3.31 3.51 24.77
CA ILE A 55 -3.58 3.30 23.35
C ILE A 55 -5.11 3.34 23.14
N PRO A 56 -5.65 4.31 22.40
CA PRO A 56 -7.07 4.34 22.09
C PRO A 56 -7.41 3.14 21.22
N SER A 57 -8.55 2.50 21.47
CA SER A 57 -9.02 1.40 20.63
C SER A 57 -10.54 1.44 20.51
N SER A 58 -11.06 1.03 19.36
CA SER A 58 -12.49 0.88 19.12
C SER A 58 -12.74 -0.41 18.34
N LEU A 59 -13.79 -1.14 18.72
CA LEU A 59 -14.25 -2.34 18.01
C LEU A 59 -15.60 -2.01 17.38
N SER A 60 -15.70 -2.18 16.06
CA SER A 60 -16.96 -2.04 15.33
C SER A 60 -17.13 -3.26 14.42
N GLY A 61 -18.17 -4.06 14.68
CA GLY A 61 -18.33 -5.36 14.03
C GLY A 61 -17.13 -6.28 14.26
N THR A 62 -16.48 -6.70 13.17
CA THR A 62 -15.27 -7.54 13.19
C THR A 62 -13.97 -6.73 13.10
N THR A 63 -14.04 -5.40 13.10
CA THR A 63 -12.89 -4.53 12.88
C THR A 63 -12.45 -3.88 14.19
N LEU A 64 -11.22 -4.18 14.60
CA LEU A 64 -10.53 -3.51 15.69
C LEU A 64 -9.68 -2.36 15.13
N THR A 65 -9.91 -1.14 15.62
CA THR A 65 -9.10 0.05 15.32
C THR A 65 -8.24 0.39 16.54
N LEU A 66 -6.96 0.74 16.31
CA LEU A 66 -6.01 1.18 17.33
C LEU A 66 -5.47 2.58 16.97
N GLY A 67 -5.39 3.49 17.94
CA GLY A 67 -4.89 4.88 17.76
C GLY A 67 -5.97 5.97 17.82
N THR A 68 -5.54 7.23 17.78
CA THR A 68 -6.40 8.44 17.88
C THR A 68 -6.97 8.90 16.54
N GLY A 69 -6.61 8.24 15.44
CA GLY A 69 -7.19 8.53 14.14
C GLY A 69 -8.60 7.94 14.06
N ALA A 70 -9.61 8.77 13.85
CA ALA A 70 -10.83 8.29 13.22
C ALA A 70 -10.40 7.54 11.94
N ALA A 71 -10.73 6.25 11.84
CA ALA A 71 -10.66 5.58 10.55
C ALA A 71 -11.45 6.46 9.56
N PRO A 72 -10.89 6.87 8.41
CA PRO A 72 -11.65 7.58 7.40
C PRO A 72 -12.95 6.81 7.17
N ALA A 73 -14.08 7.52 7.16
CA ALA A 73 -15.41 6.93 6.97
C ALA A 73 -15.58 6.22 5.61
N THR A 74 -14.54 6.21 4.78
CA THR A 74 -14.37 5.30 3.67
C THR A 74 -13.54 4.12 4.15
N SER A 75 -14.20 2.99 4.43
CA SER A 75 -13.54 1.69 4.57
C SER A 75 -12.50 1.55 3.47
N PRO A 76 -11.19 1.54 3.76
CA PRO A 76 -10.21 1.47 2.71
C PRO A 76 -9.86 -0.01 2.51
N GLY A 77 -10.88 -0.82 2.25
CA GLY A 77 -10.74 -2.14 1.67
C GLY A 77 -10.81 -1.99 0.15
N GLY A 78 -9.69 -1.66 -0.49
CA GLY A 78 -9.66 -1.47 -1.94
C GLY A 78 -8.23 -1.48 -2.47
N ALA A 79 -8.07 -1.76 -3.77
CA ALA A 79 -6.80 -1.89 -4.50
C ALA A 79 -5.81 -0.71 -4.30
N ASN A 80 -6.29 0.41 -3.75
CA ASN A 80 -5.56 1.63 -3.47
C ASN A 80 -4.83 1.63 -2.09
N GLN A 81 -5.07 0.65 -1.21
CA GLN A 81 -4.37 0.46 0.08
C GLN A 81 -3.11 -0.41 -0.02
N ARG A 82 -2.19 -0.02 -0.89
CA ARG A 82 -0.86 -0.65 -0.95
C ARG A 82 0.10 0.07 -0.02
N THR A 83 0.97 -0.67 0.65
CA THR A 83 2.08 -0.08 1.39
C THR A 83 3.02 0.59 0.39
N SER A 84 3.27 1.88 0.59
CA SER A 84 4.09 2.72 -0.28
C SER A 84 4.93 3.67 0.56
N LEU A 85 6.01 4.18 -0.01
CA LEU A 85 6.65 5.38 0.51
C LEU A 85 5.71 6.56 0.29
N GLU A 86 5.38 7.26 1.38
CA GLU A 86 4.42 8.36 1.35
C GLU A 86 5.09 9.73 1.53
N GLY A 87 4.55 10.74 0.86
CA GLY A 87 4.94 12.13 1.01
C GLY A 87 3.91 13.11 0.47
N CYS A 88 4.23 14.40 0.53
CA CYS A 88 3.42 15.50 0.03
C CYS A 88 3.93 16.05 -1.32
N LEU A 89 3.14 16.91 -1.95
CA LEU A 89 3.55 17.66 -3.13
C LEU A 89 4.83 18.43 -2.80
N GLY A 90 5.86 18.29 -3.63
CA GLY A 90 7.17 18.89 -3.44
C GLY A 90 8.18 18.03 -2.67
N ASP A 91 7.76 16.96 -1.99
CA ASP A 91 8.70 16.06 -1.31
C ASP A 91 9.46 15.18 -2.30
N THR A 92 10.74 14.93 -2.01
CA THR A 92 11.54 13.92 -2.69
C THR A 92 11.47 12.60 -1.93
N LEU A 93 10.83 11.61 -2.54
CA LEU A 93 10.77 10.23 -2.04
C LEU A 93 11.86 9.39 -2.70
N PHE A 94 12.49 8.50 -1.94
CA PHE A 94 13.56 7.63 -2.42
C PHE A 94 13.37 6.18 -1.96
N ASN A 95 13.43 5.24 -2.91
CA ASN A 95 13.23 3.81 -2.63
C ASN A 95 14.49 2.95 -2.84
N GLY A 96 15.67 3.56 -2.95
CA GLY A 96 16.93 2.88 -3.29
C GLY A 96 17.29 2.94 -4.77
N VAL A 97 16.29 2.96 -5.67
CA VAL A 97 16.51 3.05 -7.12
C VAL A 97 16.09 4.41 -7.68
N TRP A 98 14.90 4.88 -7.33
CA TRP A 98 14.31 6.09 -7.89
C TRP A 98 14.12 7.16 -6.84
N ARG A 99 14.51 8.38 -7.19
CA ARG A 99 14.10 9.60 -6.50
C ARG A 99 12.96 10.24 -7.29
N MET A 100 11.81 10.39 -6.66
CA MET A 100 10.63 10.98 -7.26
C MET A 100 10.21 12.23 -6.49
N THR A 101 9.91 13.30 -7.21
CA THR A 101 9.26 14.49 -6.66
C THR A 101 8.11 14.91 -7.55
N VAL A 102 6.91 15.04 -6.99
CA VAL A 102 5.80 15.68 -7.71
C VAL A 102 5.97 17.19 -7.57
N LYS A 103 6.11 17.87 -8.70
CA LYS A 103 6.40 19.31 -8.78
C LYS A 103 5.16 20.17 -8.97
N SER A 104 4.13 19.65 -9.65
CA SER A 104 2.89 20.40 -9.89
C SER A 104 1.74 19.48 -10.26
N VAL A 105 0.52 19.96 -10.04
CA VAL A 105 -0.73 19.38 -10.53
C VAL A 105 -1.54 20.52 -11.12
N LYS A 106 -1.90 20.44 -12.40
CA LYS A 106 -2.63 21.49 -13.10
C LYS A 106 -3.86 20.91 -13.80
N PRO A 107 -5.03 21.55 -13.71
CA PRO A 107 -6.17 21.13 -14.51
C PRO A 107 -5.86 21.33 -16.00
N ILE A 108 -6.27 20.39 -16.83
CA ILE A 108 -6.17 20.44 -18.29
C ILE A 108 -7.50 20.04 -18.92
N SER A 109 -7.67 20.34 -20.20
CA SER A 109 -8.79 19.83 -20.98
C SER A 109 -8.43 19.66 -22.45
N ARG A 110 -9.15 18.78 -23.15
CA ARG A 110 -9.04 18.57 -24.59
C ARG A 110 -10.43 18.54 -25.24
N TYR A 111 -10.45 18.51 -26.58
CA TYR A 111 -11.68 18.55 -27.38
C TYR A 111 -12.62 19.68 -26.96
N ASN A 112 -12.11 20.92 -26.97
CA ASN A 112 -12.87 22.12 -26.60
C ASN A 112 -13.50 22.07 -25.19
N GLY A 113 -12.83 21.41 -24.24
CA GLY A 113 -13.28 21.33 -22.85
C GLY A 113 -14.17 20.13 -22.53
N GLN A 114 -14.49 19.28 -23.51
CA GLN A 114 -15.37 18.12 -23.31
C GLN A 114 -14.72 17.04 -22.44
N GLN A 115 -13.40 16.90 -22.48
CA GLN A 115 -12.66 15.98 -21.62
C GLN A 115 -11.74 16.76 -20.70
N ARG A 116 -12.04 16.71 -19.40
CA ARG A 116 -11.31 17.39 -18.34
C ARG A 116 -10.33 16.43 -17.69
N GLY A 117 -9.24 16.96 -17.17
CA GLY A 117 -8.16 16.15 -16.66
C GLY A 117 -7.15 16.90 -15.82
N TYR A 118 -6.03 16.25 -15.57
CA TYR A 118 -4.89 16.82 -14.85
C TYR A 118 -3.58 16.54 -15.58
N ALA A 119 -2.70 17.54 -15.62
CA ALA A 119 -1.29 17.38 -15.92
C ALA A 119 -0.50 17.37 -14.60
N VAL A 120 0.22 16.29 -14.35
CA VAL A 120 1.07 16.12 -13.16
C VAL A 120 2.53 16.19 -13.58
N GLY A 121 3.24 17.21 -13.12
CA GLY A 121 4.68 17.36 -13.35
C GLY A 121 5.47 16.54 -12.32
N VAL A 122 6.30 15.61 -12.78
CA VAL A 122 7.10 14.71 -11.93
C VAL A 122 8.57 14.84 -12.29
N GLU A 123 9.41 15.11 -11.29
CA GLU A 123 10.84 14.88 -11.39
C GLU A 123 11.15 13.41 -11.07
N TRP A 124 11.85 12.74 -11.98
CA TRP A 124 12.23 11.34 -11.85
C TRP A 124 13.74 11.19 -12.07
N LYS A 125 14.46 10.72 -11.04
CA LYS A 125 15.93 10.64 -11.01
C LYS A 125 16.39 9.24 -10.61
N ASN A 126 17.36 8.70 -11.33
CA ASN A 126 18.00 7.44 -10.98
C ASN A 126 19.00 7.67 -9.83
N GLY A 127 18.74 7.03 -8.70
CA GLY A 127 19.62 7.04 -7.52
C GLY A 127 20.48 5.79 -7.35
N SER A 128 20.30 4.77 -8.18
CA SER A 128 21.12 3.56 -8.17
C SER A 128 22.46 3.76 -8.88
N ALA A 129 23.39 2.84 -8.70
CA ALA A 129 24.68 2.82 -9.38
C ALA A 129 24.62 2.31 -10.84
N ALA A 130 23.51 1.70 -11.24
CA ALA A 130 23.33 1.15 -12.59
C ALA A 130 22.50 2.10 -13.45
N THR A 131 22.75 2.11 -14.77
CA THR A 131 21.79 2.68 -15.72
C THR A 131 20.51 1.86 -15.70
N ALA A 132 19.38 2.54 -15.54
CA ALA A 132 18.08 1.89 -15.40
C ALA A 132 16.98 2.71 -16.10
N ASP A 133 15.89 2.04 -16.43
CA ASP A 133 14.63 2.65 -16.84
C ASP A 133 13.51 2.17 -15.91
N ALA A 134 12.44 2.95 -15.82
CA ALA A 134 11.36 2.71 -14.87
C ALA A 134 10.62 1.39 -15.16
N LEU A 135 10.47 1.00 -16.43
CA LEU A 135 9.83 -0.25 -16.80
C LEU A 135 10.64 -1.47 -16.31
N ASN A 136 11.93 -1.55 -16.63
CA ASN A 136 12.78 -2.68 -16.29
C ASN A 136 13.13 -2.77 -14.79
N THR A 137 12.83 -1.71 -14.03
CA THR A 137 12.91 -1.74 -12.57
C THR A 137 11.56 -2.12 -11.93
N GLY A 138 10.48 -2.18 -12.70
CA GLY A 138 9.20 -2.72 -12.26
C GLY A 138 8.10 -1.71 -12.02
N VAL A 139 8.24 -0.46 -12.48
CA VAL A 139 7.13 0.49 -12.48
C VAL A 139 6.02 -0.07 -13.39
N LYS A 140 4.86 -0.35 -12.80
CA LYS A 140 3.72 -0.97 -13.48
C LYS A 140 2.64 0.02 -13.85
N SER A 141 2.29 0.91 -12.92
CA SER A 141 1.18 1.84 -13.09
C SER A 141 1.52 3.20 -12.48
N LEU A 142 1.03 4.25 -13.13
CA LEU A 142 1.07 5.63 -12.67
C LEU A 142 -0.36 6.14 -12.73
N GLN A 143 -1.02 6.17 -11.57
CA GLN A 143 -2.44 6.45 -11.44
C GLN A 143 -2.68 7.71 -10.62
N LEU A 144 -3.67 8.49 -11.01
CA LEU A 144 -4.15 9.64 -10.27
C LEU A 144 -5.44 9.27 -9.56
N LEU A 145 -5.43 9.27 -8.23
CA LEU A 145 -6.61 9.11 -7.40
C LEU A 145 -7.28 10.47 -7.17
N LEU A 146 -8.59 10.54 -7.40
CA LEU A 146 -9.41 11.73 -7.17
C LEU A 146 -10.09 11.67 -5.79
N GLN A 147 -10.63 12.80 -5.32
CA GLN A 147 -11.27 12.91 -4.00
C GLN A 147 -12.51 12.03 -3.84
N ASP A 148 -13.23 11.73 -4.93
CA ASP A 148 -14.35 10.77 -4.93
C ASP A 148 -13.90 9.29 -4.90
N GLY A 149 -12.59 9.02 -4.90
CA GLY A 149 -12.02 7.69 -4.88
C GLY A 149 -11.86 7.04 -6.26
N SER A 150 -12.32 7.69 -7.34
CA SER A 150 -12.06 7.24 -8.71
C SER A 150 -10.59 7.45 -9.10
N THR A 151 -10.14 6.69 -10.09
CA THR A 151 -8.75 6.75 -10.58
C THR A 151 -8.72 7.09 -12.06
N LEU A 152 -7.70 7.85 -12.47
CA LEU A 152 -7.35 8.07 -13.86
C LEU A 152 -5.98 7.43 -14.14
N ASP A 153 -5.85 6.80 -15.30
CA ASP A 153 -4.57 6.29 -15.79
C ASP A 153 -3.87 7.34 -16.66
N SER A 154 -2.54 7.36 -16.62
CA SER A 154 -1.76 8.28 -17.45
C SER A 154 -1.74 7.79 -18.90
N GLU A 155 -2.12 8.67 -19.84
CA GLU A 155 -2.15 8.34 -21.27
C GLU A 155 -0.76 8.37 -21.93
N ASN A 156 0.23 9.02 -21.30
CA ASN A 156 1.54 9.34 -21.90
C ASN A 156 2.75 8.94 -21.04
N SER A 157 2.57 7.96 -20.15
CA SER A 157 3.59 7.51 -19.21
C SER A 157 4.81 6.84 -19.86
N GLN A 158 4.72 6.42 -21.12
CA GLN A 158 5.77 5.68 -21.84
C GLN A 158 7.09 6.46 -21.88
N SER A 159 7.01 7.79 -22.02
CA SER A 159 8.19 8.67 -22.04
C SER A 159 9.02 8.56 -20.76
N LEU A 160 8.38 8.39 -19.60
CA LEU A 160 9.04 8.14 -18.32
C LEU A 160 9.48 6.68 -18.22
N LEU A 161 8.60 5.74 -18.57
CA LEU A 161 8.84 4.29 -18.40
C LEU A 161 10.07 3.79 -19.17
N TYR A 162 10.23 4.22 -20.43
CA TYR A 162 11.31 3.75 -21.30
C TYR A 162 12.60 4.58 -21.24
N ARG A 163 12.61 5.69 -20.47
CA ARG A 163 13.79 6.55 -20.40
C ARG A 163 14.88 5.85 -19.58
N LYS A 164 15.95 5.46 -20.26
CA LYS A 164 17.20 5.03 -19.62
C LYS A 164 17.91 6.23 -19.01
N LEU A 165 18.20 6.14 -17.72
CA LEU A 165 18.87 7.16 -16.94
C LEU A 165 20.12 6.55 -16.31
N ALA A 166 21.28 7.14 -16.56
CA ALA A 166 22.51 6.81 -15.86
C ALA A 166 22.41 7.17 -14.37
N GLN A 167 23.35 6.72 -13.55
CA GLN A 167 23.42 7.10 -12.14
C GLN A 167 23.38 8.63 -11.98
N GLY A 168 22.49 9.11 -11.12
CA GLY A 168 22.31 10.54 -10.83
C GLY A 168 21.56 11.32 -11.91
N ALA A 169 21.38 10.76 -13.12
CA ALA A 169 20.61 11.41 -14.16
C ALA A 169 19.10 11.41 -13.84
N GLY A 170 18.39 12.41 -14.36
CA GLY A 170 16.93 12.47 -14.25
C GLY A 170 16.30 13.36 -15.30
N GLY A 171 14.99 13.50 -15.20
CA GLY A 171 14.19 14.35 -16.08
C GLY A 171 12.94 14.85 -15.38
N LEU A 172 12.38 15.92 -15.94
CA LEU A 172 11.02 16.39 -15.64
C LEU A 172 10.08 15.81 -16.70
N PHE A 173 9.04 15.13 -16.23
CA PHE A 173 8.02 14.49 -17.06
C PHE A 173 6.66 15.07 -16.72
N THR A 174 5.80 15.22 -17.73
CA THR A 174 4.41 15.61 -17.53
C THR A 174 3.53 14.39 -17.81
N LEU A 175 2.88 13.88 -16.78
CA LEU A 175 1.90 12.81 -16.89
C LEU A 175 0.52 13.44 -17.09
N GLU A 176 -0.13 13.12 -18.20
CA GLU A 176 -1.47 13.59 -18.54
C GLU A 176 -2.51 12.53 -18.22
N TYR A 177 -3.57 12.97 -17.56
CA TYR A 177 -4.70 12.16 -17.12
C TYR A 177 -5.97 12.82 -17.61
N TYR A 178 -6.77 12.13 -18.42
CA TYR A 178 -8.08 12.63 -18.85
C TYR A 178 -9.18 11.70 -18.33
N ALA A 179 -10.24 12.29 -17.82
CA ALA A 179 -11.48 11.56 -17.57
C ALA A 179 -12.20 11.30 -18.90
N ASP A 180 -12.97 10.22 -18.94
CA ASP A 180 -13.93 10.02 -20.02
C ASP A 180 -15.01 11.11 -20.03
N SER A 181 -15.87 11.10 -21.04
CA SER A 181 -16.93 12.11 -21.19
C SER A 181 -17.94 12.10 -20.04
N ALA A 182 -18.24 10.94 -19.45
CA ALA A 182 -19.18 10.81 -18.34
C ALA A 182 -18.58 11.37 -17.05
N GLN A 183 -17.34 10.97 -16.73
CA GLN A 183 -16.62 11.38 -15.52
C GLN A 183 -16.18 12.85 -15.59
N SER A 184 -15.90 13.40 -16.78
CA SER A 184 -15.47 14.81 -16.94
C SER A 184 -16.45 15.83 -16.35
N THR A 185 -17.76 15.54 -16.37
CA THR A 185 -18.79 16.41 -15.79
C THR A 185 -18.80 16.42 -14.26
N ARG A 186 -18.22 15.39 -13.64
CA ARG A 186 -18.18 15.17 -12.19
C ARG A 186 -16.76 15.11 -11.65
N LEU A 187 -15.77 15.56 -12.43
CA LEU A 187 -14.35 15.44 -12.10
C LEU A 187 -14.06 16.15 -10.78
N THR A 188 -13.72 15.37 -9.75
CA THR A 188 -13.31 15.88 -8.45
C THR A 188 -11.81 16.20 -8.44
N PRO A 189 -11.33 17.07 -7.52
CA PRO A 189 -9.91 17.39 -7.41
C PRO A 189 -9.03 16.15 -7.28
N ALA A 190 -7.83 16.22 -7.85
CA ALA A 190 -6.80 15.21 -7.66
C ALA A 190 -6.38 15.14 -6.17
N ASP A 191 -6.36 13.94 -5.60
CA ASP A 191 -6.00 13.71 -4.19
C ASP A 191 -4.62 13.07 -4.04
N LYS A 192 -4.30 12.04 -4.82
CA LYS A 192 -3.01 11.33 -4.72
C LYS A 192 -2.47 10.91 -6.09
N LEU A 193 -1.14 10.99 -6.25
CA LEU A 193 -0.43 10.24 -7.28
C LEU A 193 0.02 8.90 -6.68
N LEU A 194 -0.35 7.79 -7.34
CA LEU A 194 0.05 6.44 -6.98
C LEU A 194 0.99 5.90 -8.06
N VAL A 195 2.19 5.46 -7.65
CA VAL A 195 3.15 4.80 -8.54
C VAL A 195 3.38 3.40 -8.01
N GLU A 196 2.90 2.41 -8.74
CA GLU A 196 3.05 1.00 -8.40
C GLU A 196 4.38 0.47 -8.94
N ILE A 197 5.12 -0.21 -8.05
CA ILE A 197 6.37 -0.87 -8.40
C ILE A 197 6.31 -2.32 -7.95
N ASP A 198 6.53 -3.24 -8.90
CA ASP A 198 6.76 -4.65 -8.63
C ASP A 198 8.26 -4.97 -8.59
N PRO A 199 8.84 -5.16 -7.39
CA PRO A 199 10.26 -5.46 -7.26
C PRO A 199 10.67 -6.81 -7.86
N ALA A 200 9.72 -7.70 -8.20
CA ALA A 200 10.02 -8.95 -8.89
C ALA A 200 10.53 -8.74 -10.31
N VAL A 201 10.07 -7.68 -10.99
CA VAL A 201 10.52 -7.36 -12.34
C VAL A 201 12.01 -7.07 -12.35
N LEU A 202 12.50 -6.22 -11.43
CA LEU A 202 13.92 -5.88 -11.32
C LEU A 202 14.82 -7.12 -11.14
N ARG A 203 14.35 -8.13 -10.39
CA ARG A 203 15.11 -9.38 -10.18
C ARG A 203 15.33 -10.18 -11.47
N ASN A 204 14.53 -9.92 -12.51
CA ASN A 204 14.50 -10.70 -13.75
C ASN A 204 15.05 -9.93 -14.97
N THR A 205 15.48 -8.67 -14.84
CA THR A 205 15.87 -7.82 -15.99
C THR A 205 17.38 -7.60 -16.12
N GLY A 206 18.20 -8.14 -15.21
CA GLY A 206 19.67 -8.01 -15.23
C GLY A 206 20.18 -6.61 -14.85
N VAL A 207 19.30 -5.67 -14.53
CA VAL A 207 19.66 -4.35 -14.02
C VAL A 207 20.27 -4.51 -12.62
N LYS A 208 21.53 -4.08 -12.45
CA LYS A 208 22.29 -4.20 -11.19
C LYS A 208 21.88 -3.10 -10.19
N ALA A 209 20.63 -3.12 -9.75
CA ALA A 209 20.10 -2.21 -8.74
C ALA A 209 19.29 -2.98 -7.69
N ALA A 210 19.05 -2.35 -6.54
CA ALA A 210 18.25 -2.94 -5.47
C ALA A 210 17.37 -1.87 -4.82
N TYR A 211 16.13 -2.25 -4.50
CA TYR A 211 15.27 -1.44 -3.66
C TYR A 211 15.71 -1.50 -2.20
N SER A 212 15.66 -0.37 -1.50
CA SER A 212 16.03 -0.27 -0.08
C SER A 212 14.88 -0.64 0.86
N THR A 213 13.70 -0.97 0.32
CA THR A 213 12.49 -1.35 1.06
C THR A 213 11.77 -2.48 0.33
N SER A 214 11.05 -3.32 1.07
CA SER A 214 10.19 -4.38 0.51
C SER A 214 8.95 -3.83 -0.21
N THR A 215 8.61 -2.55 0.02
CA THR A 215 7.44 -1.88 -0.56
C THR A 215 7.89 -0.62 -1.33
N PRO A 216 8.47 -0.77 -2.52
CA PRO A 216 9.17 0.32 -3.22
C PRO A 216 8.25 1.32 -3.92
N SER A 217 6.94 1.07 -3.97
CA SER A 217 5.93 1.95 -4.57
C SER A 217 5.92 3.34 -3.93
N PHE A 218 5.46 4.35 -4.67
CA PHE A 218 5.27 5.71 -4.15
C PHE A 218 3.80 6.07 -4.04
N ARG A 219 3.48 6.88 -3.04
CA ARG A 219 2.18 7.54 -2.88
C ARG A 219 2.43 9.00 -2.49
N VAL A 220 2.03 9.93 -3.34
CA VAL A 220 2.18 11.36 -3.05
C VAL A 220 0.82 11.99 -2.90
N ARG A 221 0.57 12.60 -1.74
CA ARG A 221 -0.61 13.39 -1.47
C ARG A 221 -0.48 14.75 -2.16
N LEU A 222 -1.52 15.13 -2.89
CA LEU A 222 -1.54 16.34 -3.73
C LEU A 222 -2.23 17.51 -3.02
N ASN A 223 -2.88 17.25 -1.88
CA ASN A 223 -3.56 18.22 -1.02
C ASN A 223 -2.69 18.74 0.15
N CYS A 224 -1.40 18.40 0.17
CA CYS A 224 -0.43 18.97 1.09
C CYS A 224 0.81 19.38 0.32
N SER A 225 1.47 20.45 0.75
CA SER A 225 2.71 20.95 0.16
C SER A 225 3.75 21.22 1.23
N ARG A 226 5.02 21.14 0.83
CA ARG A 226 6.16 21.65 1.60
C ARG A 226 6.38 23.14 1.35
#